data_AF-A0A1E1KK67-F1
#
_entry.id   AF-A0A1E1KK67-F1
#
_cell.length_a   1.000
_cell.length_b   1.000
_cell.length_c   1.000
_cell.angle_alpha   90.00
_cell.angle_beta   90.00
_cell.angle_gamma   90.00
#
_symmetry.space_group_name_H-M   'P 1'
#
loop_
_entity.id
_entity.type
_entity.pdbx_description
1 polymer ?
#
loop_
_entity_poly.entity_id
_entity_poly.type
_entity_poly.pdbx_seq_one_letter_code
_entity_poly.pdbx_strand_id
1 'polypeptide(L)'
;MSLTATIIITGGTSGLGYNAALILARQNPTYLIIVASRKDSDTSATSINKTLQQKNAIFLPVDLSKLESIRAFASSFSKNNYPPIKALLLNAALQFPAGLNTTEDGIEKTFGITHVGNALLYHLLTPHLADNARIVVTSSRTHDPAQKSGLPDAVYISAEMLAHPTGEWATMKDGLQRYASAKLTNVLWTYALHRRLEKSTSAANAQKESNKKITITAMDPGLMPGTSLARDWKIFNYIPGFFWFSILPLLTPLARRFVHPNIHTAKESGAALANLATAAEFEGTSGKYFEGNKEIKSSVDSYNIAFQEDLWEWTVKNVSLSEEERARFDLER
;
A
#
# COMPACT_ATOMS: atom_id res chain seq x y z
N MET A 1 -0.52 -9.82 -28.64
CA MET A 1 -0.39 -8.34 -28.49
C MET A 1 0.88 -8.06 -27.72
N SER A 2 1.63 -7.01 -28.09
CA SER A 2 2.78 -6.56 -27.29
C SER A 2 2.30 -5.88 -26.01
N LEU A 3 3.05 -6.05 -24.92
CA LEU A 3 2.77 -5.37 -23.65
C LEU A 3 3.37 -3.95 -23.70
N THR A 4 2.62 -2.96 -23.24
CA THR A 4 2.92 -1.52 -23.45
C THR A 4 3.21 -0.77 -22.15
N ALA A 5 2.73 -1.28 -21.02
CA ALA A 5 2.95 -0.72 -19.69
C ALA A 5 2.87 -1.82 -18.63
N THR A 6 3.31 -1.50 -17.42
CA THR A 6 3.28 -2.42 -16.27
C THR A 6 2.45 -1.83 -15.14
N ILE A 7 1.67 -2.67 -14.46
CA ILE A 7 1.05 -2.37 -13.17
C ILE A 7 1.56 -3.37 -12.15
N ILE A 8 2.10 -2.87 -11.03
CA ILE A 8 2.61 -3.72 -9.95
C ILE A 8 1.69 -3.57 -8.74
N ILE A 9 1.30 -4.69 -8.13
CA ILE A 9 0.41 -4.71 -6.97
C ILE A 9 1.04 -5.54 -5.86
N THR A 10 1.41 -4.90 -4.75
CA THR A 10 1.87 -5.64 -3.56
C THR A 10 0.68 -6.28 -2.83
N GLY A 11 0.82 -7.53 -2.40
CA GLY A 11 -0.25 -8.27 -1.74
C GLY A 11 -1.42 -8.64 -2.67
N GLY A 12 -1.15 -8.79 -3.98
CA GLY A 12 -2.16 -9.09 -4.99
C GLY A 12 -2.62 -10.56 -5.07
N THR A 13 -2.21 -11.43 -4.15
CA THR A 13 -2.49 -12.87 -4.23
C THR A 13 -3.84 -13.27 -3.63
N SER A 14 -4.48 -12.41 -2.84
CA SER A 14 -5.79 -12.68 -2.23
C SER A 14 -6.57 -11.39 -1.94
N GLY A 15 -7.82 -11.52 -1.47
CA GLY A 15 -8.61 -10.40 -0.96
C GLY A 15 -8.81 -9.27 -1.98
N LEU A 16 -8.70 -8.02 -1.54
CA LEU A 16 -8.88 -6.88 -2.46
C LEU A 16 -7.77 -6.79 -3.50
N GLY A 17 -6.53 -7.16 -3.15
CA GLY A 17 -5.38 -7.09 -4.06
C GLY A 17 -5.57 -8.00 -5.27
N TYR A 18 -6.04 -9.23 -5.05
CA TYR A 18 -6.40 -10.15 -6.14
C TYR A 18 -7.53 -9.61 -7.02
N ASN A 19 -8.59 -9.07 -6.40
CA ASN A 19 -9.70 -8.51 -7.15
C ASN A 19 -9.27 -7.28 -7.98
N ALA A 20 -8.40 -6.42 -7.44
CA ALA A 20 -7.82 -5.31 -8.17
C ALA A 20 -6.97 -5.81 -9.35
N ALA A 21 -6.09 -6.80 -9.15
CA ALA A 21 -5.28 -7.39 -10.20
C ALA A 21 -6.13 -7.98 -11.34
N LEU A 22 -7.20 -8.70 -11.00
CA LEU A 22 -8.15 -9.26 -11.96
C LEU A 22 -8.88 -8.18 -12.77
N ILE A 23 -9.32 -7.10 -12.11
CA ILE A 23 -10.01 -5.98 -12.78
C ILE A 23 -9.05 -5.25 -13.71
N LEU A 24 -7.83 -4.95 -13.24
CA LEU A 24 -6.81 -4.25 -14.01
C LEU A 24 -6.35 -5.05 -15.23
N ALA A 25 -6.16 -6.37 -15.09
CA ALA A 25 -5.83 -7.26 -16.21
C ALA A 25 -6.93 -7.24 -17.29
N ARG A 26 -8.21 -7.28 -16.86
CA ARG A 26 -9.37 -7.24 -17.77
C ARG A 26 -9.47 -5.91 -18.50
N GLN A 27 -9.33 -4.80 -17.78
CA GLN A 27 -9.49 -3.44 -18.32
C GLN A 27 -8.30 -3.03 -19.21
N ASN A 28 -7.11 -3.56 -18.96
CA ASN A 28 -5.88 -3.18 -19.64
C ASN A 28 -5.19 -4.41 -20.27
N PRO A 29 -5.76 -5.01 -21.32
CA PRO A 29 -5.25 -6.25 -21.93
C PRO A 29 -3.84 -6.13 -22.51
N THR A 30 -3.36 -4.90 -22.77
CA THR A 30 -2.01 -4.61 -23.27
C THR A 30 -1.03 -4.26 -22.16
N TYR A 31 -1.43 -4.30 -20.89
CA TYR A 31 -0.56 -4.01 -19.74
C TYR A 31 -0.17 -5.30 -19.04
N LEU A 32 1.10 -5.37 -18.60
CA LEU A 32 1.60 -6.42 -17.74
C LEU A 32 1.14 -6.17 -16.30
N ILE A 33 0.42 -7.12 -15.72
CA ILE A 33 0.04 -7.11 -14.30
C ILE A 33 1.02 -7.97 -13.54
N ILE A 34 1.80 -7.36 -12.66
CA ILE A 34 2.72 -8.05 -11.75
C ILE A 34 2.04 -8.16 -10.39
N VAL A 35 1.64 -9.38 -10.03
CA VAL A 35 1.20 -9.71 -8.69
C VAL A 35 2.44 -9.97 -7.83
N ALA A 36 2.72 -9.06 -6.89
CA ALA A 36 3.92 -9.10 -6.06
C ALA A 36 3.57 -9.48 -4.62
N SER A 37 4.07 -10.61 -4.14
CA SER A 37 3.83 -11.09 -2.76
C SER A 37 4.89 -12.10 -2.36
N ARG A 38 5.03 -12.38 -1.06
CA ARG A 38 5.99 -13.36 -0.56
C ARG A 38 5.70 -14.78 -1.05
N LYS A 39 4.42 -15.13 -1.16
CA LYS A 39 3.96 -16.45 -1.60
C LYS A 39 2.68 -16.32 -2.39
N ASP A 40 2.52 -17.19 -3.39
CA ASP A 40 1.30 -17.35 -4.17
C ASP A 40 0.80 -18.80 -4.14
N SER A 41 0.20 -19.19 -3.01
CA SER A 41 -0.30 -20.56 -2.82
C SER A 41 -1.40 -20.94 -3.82
N ASP A 42 -2.16 -19.97 -4.29
CA ASP A 42 -3.35 -20.17 -5.13
C ASP A 42 -3.07 -19.90 -6.62
N THR A 43 -1.81 -19.67 -6.99
CA THR A 43 -1.39 -19.37 -8.38
C THR A 43 -2.19 -18.21 -8.98
N SER A 44 -2.34 -17.14 -8.21
CA SER A 44 -3.16 -15.95 -8.49
C SER A 44 -3.05 -15.45 -9.94
N ALA A 45 -1.83 -15.26 -10.47
CA ALA A 45 -1.62 -14.80 -11.84
C ALA A 45 -2.12 -15.81 -12.90
N THR A 46 -1.87 -17.09 -12.67
CA THR A 46 -2.39 -18.19 -13.52
C THR A 46 -3.91 -18.22 -13.49
N SER A 47 -4.51 -18.06 -12.31
CA SER A 47 -5.96 -18.00 -12.12
C SER A 47 -6.58 -16.80 -12.85
N ILE A 48 -5.96 -15.62 -12.78
CA ILE A 48 -6.38 -14.41 -13.51
C ILE A 48 -6.34 -14.68 -15.02
N ASN A 49 -5.20 -15.15 -15.53
CA ASN A 49 -5.02 -15.46 -16.95
C ASN A 49 -6.04 -16.49 -17.46
N LYS A 50 -6.30 -17.54 -16.68
CA LYS A 50 -7.32 -18.56 -17.00
C LYS A 50 -8.73 -17.96 -17.03
N THR A 51 -9.08 -17.15 -16.04
CA THR A 51 -10.40 -16.52 -15.90
C THR A 51 -10.69 -15.55 -17.05
N LEU A 52 -9.67 -14.81 -17.50
CA LEU A 52 -9.82 -13.78 -18.53
C LEU A 52 -9.50 -14.29 -19.94
N GLN A 53 -8.99 -15.52 -20.07
CA GLN A 53 -8.41 -16.04 -21.32
C GLN A 53 -7.31 -15.11 -21.86
N GLN A 54 -6.48 -14.59 -20.96
CA GLN A 54 -5.38 -13.66 -21.23
C GLN A 54 -4.04 -14.26 -20.78
N LYS A 55 -2.93 -13.58 -21.08
CA LYS A 55 -1.57 -13.97 -20.66
C LYS A 55 -0.77 -12.77 -20.14
N ASN A 56 -1.46 -11.76 -19.63
CA ASN A 56 -0.87 -10.48 -19.24
C ASN A 56 -0.68 -10.34 -17.72
N ALA A 57 -0.93 -11.39 -16.92
CA ALA A 57 -0.59 -11.41 -15.51
C ALA A 57 0.59 -12.35 -15.22
N ILE A 58 1.52 -11.93 -14.37
CA ILE A 58 2.61 -12.76 -13.83
C ILE A 58 2.71 -12.59 -12.31
N PHE A 59 3.25 -13.61 -11.63
CA PHE A 59 3.62 -13.53 -10.22
C PHE A 59 5.12 -13.31 -10.10
N LEU A 60 5.52 -12.36 -9.24
CA LEU A 60 6.92 -12.17 -8.84
C LEU A 60 7.04 -12.15 -7.31
N PRO A 61 7.95 -12.93 -6.71
CA PRO A 61 8.08 -12.99 -5.27
C PRO A 61 8.73 -11.72 -4.70
N VAL A 62 8.15 -11.17 -3.64
CA VAL A 62 8.77 -10.11 -2.81
C VAL A 62 8.30 -10.24 -1.37
N ASP A 63 9.25 -10.32 -0.44
CA ASP A 63 8.97 -10.26 0.99
C ASP A 63 9.24 -8.84 1.50
N LEU A 64 8.17 -8.08 1.72
CA LEU A 64 8.27 -6.70 2.22
C LEU A 64 8.80 -6.61 3.66
N SER A 65 8.94 -7.74 4.38
CA SER A 65 9.58 -7.76 5.69
C SER A 65 11.10 -7.93 5.63
N LYS A 66 11.71 -7.93 4.45
CA LYS A 66 13.16 -8.13 4.26
C LYS A 66 13.70 -7.14 3.24
N LEU A 67 14.55 -6.19 3.66
CA LEU A 67 15.08 -5.17 2.76
C LEU A 67 15.86 -5.78 1.57
N GLU A 68 16.61 -6.86 1.81
CA GLU A 68 17.31 -7.61 0.76
C GLU A 68 16.34 -8.20 -0.28
N SER A 69 15.19 -8.73 0.15
CA SER A 69 14.19 -9.28 -0.77
C SER A 69 13.62 -8.21 -1.70
N ILE A 70 13.37 -7.01 -1.17
CA ILE A 70 12.86 -5.87 -1.95
C ILE A 70 13.91 -5.42 -2.98
N ARG A 71 15.18 -5.38 -2.59
CA ARG A 71 16.30 -5.06 -3.49
C ARG A 71 16.48 -6.12 -4.58
N ALA A 72 16.38 -7.40 -4.23
CA ALA A 72 16.43 -8.50 -5.19
C ALA A 72 15.26 -8.42 -6.19
N PHE A 73 14.05 -8.08 -5.72
CA PHE A 73 12.89 -7.83 -6.59
C PHE A 73 13.17 -6.69 -7.58
N ALA A 74 13.64 -5.53 -7.11
CA ALA A 74 13.94 -4.39 -7.98
C ALA A 74 15.07 -4.68 -8.98
N SER A 75 16.13 -5.37 -8.54
CA SER A 75 17.22 -5.83 -9.41
C SER A 75 16.71 -6.78 -10.49
N SER A 76 15.85 -7.74 -10.12
CA SER A 76 15.21 -8.65 -11.06
C SER A 76 14.33 -7.90 -12.05
N PHE A 77 13.50 -6.96 -11.58
CA PHE A 77 12.65 -6.12 -12.44
C PHE A 77 13.49 -5.39 -13.50
N SER A 78 14.59 -4.75 -13.09
CA SER A 78 15.48 -4.01 -14.00
C SER A 78 16.14 -4.91 -15.05
N LYS A 79 16.38 -6.19 -14.77
CA LYS A 79 17.02 -7.13 -15.70
C LYS A 79 16.06 -7.70 -16.74
N ASN A 80 14.76 -7.71 -16.44
CA ASN A 80 13.74 -8.36 -17.28
C ASN A 80 13.15 -7.46 -18.37
N ASN A 81 13.61 -6.20 -18.51
CA ASN A 81 13.18 -5.25 -19.54
C ASN A 81 11.65 -5.12 -19.66
N TYR A 82 10.94 -5.11 -18.53
CA TYR A 82 9.50 -4.91 -18.54
C TYR A 82 9.12 -3.51 -19.06
N PRO A 83 7.91 -3.33 -19.62
CA PRO A 83 7.42 -2.01 -19.99
C PRO A 83 7.38 -1.05 -18.78
N PRO A 84 7.40 0.28 -19.01
CA PRO A 84 7.36 1.28 -17.94
C PRO A 84 6.18 1.09 -16.98
N ILE A 85 6.42 1.35 -15.70
CA ILE A 85 5.41 1.18 -14.65
C ILE A 85 4.41 2.34 -14.73
N LYS A 86 3.19 2.05 -15.17
CA LYS A 86 2.08 3.01 -15.26
C LYS A 86 1.35 3.17 -13.93
N ALA A 87 1.29 2.13 -13.12
CA ALA A 87 0.76 2.22 -11.77
C ALA A 87 1.49 1.30 -10.78
N LEU A 88 1.71 1.80 -9.57
CA LEU A 88 2.27 1.06 -8.45
C LEU A 88 1.29 1.10 -7.27
N LEU A 89 0.70 -0.05 -6.96
CA LEU A 89 -0.26 -0.21 -5.89
C LEU A 89 0.46 -0.79 -4.68
N LEU A 90 0.83 0.09 -3.75
CA LEU A 90 1.45 -0.25 -2.46
C LEU A 90 0.36 -0.70 -1.48
N ASN A 91 -0.15 -1.91 -1.74
CA ASN A 91 -1.35 -2.43 -1.09
C ASN A 91 -1.08 -3.39 0.08
N ALA A 92 0.04 -4.11 0.04
CA ALA A 92 0.38 -5.07 1.08
C ALA A 92 0.53 -4.41 2.44
N ALA A 93 -0.22 -4.94 3.41
CA ALA A 93 -0.08 -4.67 4.82
C ALA A 93 -0.36 -5.97 5.58
N LEU A 94 0.28 -6.14 6.73
CA LEU A 94 -0.05 -7.22 7.67
C LEU A 94 -0.41 -6.60 9.01
N GLN A 95 -1.29 -7.28 9.73
CA GLN A 95 -1.69 -6.91 11.08
C GLN A 95 -1.25 -8.03 12.01
N PHE A 96 -0.48 -7.69 13.04
CA PHE A 96 -0.06 -8.63 14.08
C PHE A 96 -0.75 -8.22 15.38
N PRO A 97 -1.88 -8.85 15.75
CA PRO A 97 -2.72 -8.35 16.83
C PRO A 97 -2.14 -8.55 18.24
N ALA A 98 -1.06 -9.33 18.38
CA ALA A 98 -0.43 -9.59 19.68
C ALA A 98 1.10 -9.60 19.58
N GLY A 99 1.74 -9.04 20.61
CA GLY A 99 3.19 -9.05 20.80
C GLY A 99 3.94 -8.04 19.94
N LEU A 100 5.19 -7.78 20.33
CA LEU A 100 6.15 -7.05 19.53
C LEU A 100 6.85 -8.06 18.61
N ASN A 101 6.64 -7.91 17.30
CA ASN A 101 7.31 -8.74 16.30
C ASN A 101 8.30 -7.84 15.54
N THR A 102 9.48 -8.37 15.22
CA THR A 102 10.49 -7.65 14.45
C THR A 102 10.74 -8.34 13.10
N THR A 103 11.18 -7.56 12.12
CA THR A 103 11.76 -8.07 10.87
C THR A 103 13.17 -8.58 11.11
N GLU A 104 13.75 -9.25 10.10
CA GLU A 104 15.17 -9.64 10.14
C GLU A 104 16.10 -8.42 10.16
N ASP A 105 15.63 -7.29 9.62
CA ASP A 105 16.31 -6.00 9.65
C ASP A 105 16.12 -5.23 10.99
N GLY A 106 15.50 -5.85 12.00
CA GLY A 106 15.36 -5.27 13.35
C GLY A 106 14.19 -4.29 13.55
N ILE A 107 13.37 -4.05 12.51
CA ILE A 107 12.27 -3.08 12.53
C ILE A 107 10.98 -3.74 13.03
N GLU A 108 10.16 -3.04 13.79
CA GLU A 108 8.81 -3.52 14.15
C GLU A 108 8.05 -3.96 12.90
N LYS A 109 7.53 -5.19 12.91
CA LYS A 109 7.12 -5.91 11.72
C LYS A 109 5.91 -5.30 11.01
N THR A 110 4.98 -4.70 11.74
CA THR A 110 3.80 -4.04 11.17
C THR A 110 4.21 -2.80 10.40
N PHE A 111 5.03 -1.94 11.02
CA PHE A 111 5.60 -0.73 10.43
C PHE A 111 6.54 -1.07 9.27
N GLY A 112 7.42 -2.05 9.48
CA GLY A 112 8.39 -2.55 8.49
C GLY A 112 7.72 -3.01 7.20
N ILE A 113 6.63 -3.77 7.29
CA ILE A 113 5.91 -4.26 6.09
C ILE A 113 4.99 -3.19 5.50
N THR A 114 4.21 -2.51 6.33
CA THR A 114 3.14 -1.61 5.87
C THR A 114 3.72 -0.36 5.25
N HIS A 115 4.79 0.19 5.83
CA HIS A 115 5.41 1.44 5.40
C HIS A 115 6.81 1.22 4.81
N VAL A 116 7.79 0.79 5.62
CA VAL A 116 9.22 0.81 5.23
C VAL A 116 9.48 0.01 3.95
N GLY A 117 8.95 -1.21 3.87
CA GLY A 117 9.14 -2.08 2.71
C GLY A 117 8.47 -1.53 1.45
N ASN A 118 7.26 -0.98 1.56
CA ASN A 118 6.57 -0.35 0.43
C ASN A 118 7.28 0.93 -0.03
N ALA A 119 7.79 1.75 0.90
CA ALA A 119 8.55 2.96 0.59
C ALA A 119 9.87 2.62 -0.12
N LEU A 120 10.64 1.66 0.39
CA LEU A 120 11.86 1.19 -0.27
C LEU A 120 11.56 0.65 -1.69
N LEU A 121 10.49 -0.13 -1.83
CA LEU A 121 10.06 -0.64 -3.15
C LEU A 121 9.78 0.51 -4.13
N TYR A 122 9.05 1.54 -3.71
CA TYR A 122 8.82 2.74 -4.52
C TYR A 122 10.13 3.42 -4.94
N HIS A 123 11.02 3.68 -3.99
CA HIS A 123 12.27 4.37 -4.24
C HIS A 123 13.17 3.61 -5.22
N LEU A 124 13.26 2.28 -5.09
CA LEU A 124 14.03 1.44 -5.99
C LEU A 124 13.42 1.35 -7.40
N LEU A 125 12.10 1.38 -7.52
CA LEU A 125 11.40 1.31 -8.81
C LEU A 125 11.21 2.66 -9.50
N THR A 126 11.52 3.78 -8.83
CA THR A 126 11.38 5.15 -9.37
C THR A 126 12.01 5.33 -10.77
N PRO A 127 13.21 4.78 -11.08
CA PRO A 127 13.78 4.87 -12.42
C PRO A 127 12.95 4.22 -13.53
N HIS A 128 12.06 3.28 -13.19
CA HIS A 128 11.24 2.51 -14.12
C HIS A 128 9.80 3.03 -14.25
N LEU A 129 9.44 4.07 -13.50
CA LEU A 129 8.12 4.69 -13.58
C LEU A 129 7.94 5.37 -14.95
N ALA A 130 6.76 5.18 -15.52
CA ALA A 130 6.29 5.97 -16.65
C ALA A 130 6.17 7.44 -16.26
N ASP A 131 6.21 8.34 -17.24
CA ASP A 131 6.18 9.79 -16.95
C ASP A 131 4.91 10.25 -16.23
N ASN A 132 3.79 9.57 -16.44
CA ASN A 132 2.53 9.80 -15.75
C ASN A 132 2.11 8.60 -14.90
N ALA A 133 3.07 7.99 -14.20
CA ALA A 133 2.81 6.89 -13.29
C ALA A 133 1.91 7.33 -12.13
N ARG A 134 1.00 6.44 -11.71
CA ARG A 134 0.14 6.66 -10.54
C ARG A 134 0.53 5.74 -9.40
N ILE A 135 0.84 6.31 -8.25
CA ILE A 135 1.12 5.57 -7.03
C ILE A 135 -0.14 5.58 -6.16
N VAL A 136 -0.59 4.41 -5.72
CA VAL A 136 -1.75 4.28 -4.84
C VAL A 136 -1.33 3.51 -3.60
N VAL A 137 -1.48 4.13 -2.43
CA VAL A 137 -1.09 3.55 -1.14
C VAL A 137 -2.33 3.13 -0.36
N THR A 138 -2.43 1.85 -0.02
CA THR A 138 -3.54 1.36 0.81
C THR A 138 -3.29 1.70 2.27
N SER A 139 -4.08 2.64 2.81
CA SER A 139 -4.14 2.95 4.24
C SER A 139 -5.37 2.25 4.86
N SER A 140 -6.07 2.89 5.80
CA SER A 140 -7.25 2.42 6.53
C SER A 140 -7.82 3.56 7.35
N ARG A 141 -9.13 3.62 7.59
CA ARG A 141 -9.71 4.58 8.55
C ARG A 141 -9.14 4.51 9.95
N THR A 142 -8.51 3.40 10.33
CA THR A 142 -7.89 3.21 11.65
C THR A 142 -6.78 4.23 11.92
N HIS A 143 -6.27 4.90 10.89
CA HIS A 143 -5.32 6.00 11.04
C HIS A 143 -5.95 7.27 11.66
N ASP A 144 -7.28 7.40 11.65
CA ASP A 144 -8.01 8.58 12.07
C ASP A 144 -8.83 8.31 13.34
N PRO A 145 -8.39 8.84 14.50
CA PRO A 145 -9.13 8.75 15.75
C PRO A 145 -10.57 9.27 15.64
N ALA A 146 -10.83 10.26 14.78
CA ALA A 146 -12.15 10.85 14.61
C ALA A 146 -13.17 9.87 13.98
N GLN A 147 -12.71 8.87 13.24
CA GLN A 147 -13.57 7.88 12.60
C GLN A 147 -14.02 6.74 13.53
N LYS A 148 -13.50 6.68 14.76
CA LYS A 148 -13.90 5.71 15.79
C LYS A 148 -14.02 4.28 15.26
N SER A 149 -12.92 3.80 14.69
CA SER A 149 -12.85 2.51 13.98
C SER A 149 -13.15 1.28 14.86
N GLY A 150 -13.19 1.42 16.18
CA GLY A 150 -13.27 0.33 17.14
C GLY A 150 -11.91 -0.29 17.48
N LEU A 151 -10.83 0.18 16.84
CA LEU A 151 -9.46 -0.09 17.25
C LEU A 151 -8.93 1.07 18.11
N PRO A 152 -7.88 0.83 18.90
CA PRO A 152 -7.14 1.90 19.56
C PRO A 152 -6.68 2.96 18.56
N ASP A 153 -6.67 4.20 19.01
CA ASP A 153 -6.29 5.34 18.20
C ASP A 153 -4.83 5.25 17.75
N ALA A 154 -4.59 5.64 16.49
CA ALA A 154 -3.24 5.79 15.97
C ALA A 154 -2.49 6.84 16.80
N VAL A 155 -1.22 6.54 17.10
CA VAL A 155 -0.32 7.46 17.80
C VAL A 155 1.01 7.51 17.07
N TYR A 156 1.47 8.72 16.78
CA TYR A 156 2.76 8.98 16.19
C TYR A 156 3.62 9.80 17.15
N ILE A 157 4.78 9.25 17.54
CA ILE A 157 5.78 9.95 18.35
C ILE A 157 6.96 10.31 17.44
N SER A 158 7.57 9.30 16.84
CA SER A 158 8.58 9.41 15.79
C SER A 158 8.62 8.10 15.01
N ALA A 159 9.24 8.13 13.83
CA ALA A 159 9.49 6.91 13.06
C ALA A 159 10.43 5.95 13.79
N GLU A 160 11.40 6.47 14.55
CA GLU A 160 12.27 5.67 15.40
C GLU A 160 11.47 4.91 16.47
N MET A 161 10.50 5.54 17.12
CA MET A 161 9.66 4.87 18.13
C MET A 161 8.74 3.82 17.50
N LEU A 162 8.32 4.01 16.24
CA LEU A 162 7.56 2.99 15.52
C LEU A 162 8.44 1.81 15.11
N ALA A 163 9.66 2.07 14.64
CA ALA A 163 10.60 1.05 14.20
C ALA A 163 11.21 0.26 15.37
N HIS A 164 11.62 0.95 16.42
CA HIS A 164 12.26 0.39 17.61
C HIS A 164 11.51 0.87 18.87
N PRO A 165 10.32 0.32 19.15
CA PRO A 165 9.54 0.71 20.32
C PRO A 165 10.30 0.47 21.62
N THR A 166 10.30 1.46 22.52
CA THR A 166 10.95 1.39 23.85
C THR A 166 9.95 1.72 24.97
N GLY A 167 10.31 1.40 26.22
CA GLY A 167 9.47 1.69 27.39
C GLY A 167 8.09 1.05 27.32
N GLU A 168 7.05 1.83 27.66
CA GLU A 168 5.66 1.38 27.59
C GLU A 168 5.25 0.96 26.16
N TRP A 169 5.82 1.58 25.12
CA TRP A 169 5.56 1.22 23.72
C TRP A 169 6.13 -0.15 23.33
N ALA A 170 7.18 -0.62 24.01
CA ALA A 170 7.72 -1.97 23.81
C ALA A 170 6.83 -3.03 24.50
N THR A 171 6.31 -2.70 25.68
CA THR A 171 5.55 -3.64 26.54
C THR A 171 4.05 -3.60 26.29
N MET A 172 3.56 -2.60 25.56
CA MET A 172 2.19 -2.54 25.07
C MET A 172 1.85 -3.80 24.29
N LYS A 173 0.89 -4.56 24.81
CA LYS A 173 0.31 -5.75 24.18
C LYS A 173 -0.56 -5.40 22.95
N ASP A 174 -0.63 -4.14 22.58
CA ASP A 174 -1.60 -3.63 21.62
C ASP A 174 -1.03 -3.52 20.20
N GLY A 175 -0.94 -4.66 19.53
CA GLY A 175 -0.58 -4.71 18.10
C GLY A 175 -1.62 -4.03 17.20
N LEU A 176 -2.84 -3.79 17.70
CA LEU A 176 -3.88 -3.06 16.96
C LEU A 176 -3.56 -1.57 16.88
N GLN A 177 -3.03 -0.97 17.96
CA GLN A 177 -2.55 0.41 17.93
C GLN A 177 -1.36 0.56 16.97
N ARG A 178 -0.39 -0.36 16.98
CA ARG A 178 0.73 -0.33 16.03
C ARG A 178 0.26 -0.37 14.58
N TYR A 179 -0.76 -1.18 14.31
CA TYR A 179 -1.41 -1.22 12.99
C TYR A 179 -2.07 0.12 12.65
N ALA A 180 -2.83 0.73 13.56
CA ALA A 180 -3.42 2.05 13.36
C ALA A 180 -2.34 3.12 13.05
N SER A 181 -1.25 3.14 13.84
CA SER A 181 -0.10 4.02 13.61
C SER A 181 0.63 3.77 12.30
N ALA A 182 0.83 2.50 11.91
CA ALA A 182 1.42 2.15 10.61
C ALA A 182 0.50 2.52 9.42
N LYS A 183 -0.81 2.61 9.64
CA LYS A 183 -1.75 3.11 8.63
C LYS A 183 -1.72 4.64 8.52
N LEU A 184 -1.43 5.34 9.62
CA LEU A 184 -1.14 6.77 9.61
C LEU A 184 0.13 7.09 8.83
N THR A 185 1.19 6.30 8.96
CA THR A 185 2.45 6.53 8.23
C THR A 185 2.27 6.46 6.72
N ASN A 186 1.37 5.60 6.22
CA ASN A 186 1.03 5.56 4.79
C ASN A 186 0.42 6.88 4.30
N VAL A 187 -0.40 7.56 5.11
CA VAL A 187 -1.00 8.86 4.76
C VAL A 187 0.04 9.99 4.90
N LEU A 188 0.82 9.98 5.98
CA LEU A 188 1.93 10.92 6.18
C LEU A 188 2.90 10.88 4.98
N TRP A 189 3.32 9.68 4.58
CA TRP A 189 4.24 9.48 3.46
C TRP A 189 3.62 9.87 2.11
N THR A 190 2.32 9.63 1.91
CA THR A 190 1.58 10.09 0.72
C THR A 190 1.69 11.61 0.57
N TYR A 191 1.48 12.37 1.64
CA TYR A 191 1.58 13.83 1.62
C TYR A 191 3.02 14.33 1.51
N ALA A 192 3.97 13.67 2.18
CA ALA A 192 5.39 13.97 2.06
C ALA A 192 5.89 13.78 0.61
N LEU A 193 5.55 12.65 -0.01
CA LEU A 193 5.93 12.34 -1.38
C LEU A 193 5.27 13.32 -2.36
N HIS A 194 3.96 13.61 -2.20
CA HIS A 194 3.28 14.57 -3.06
C HIS A 194 3.99 15.92 -3.08
N ARG A 195 4.35 16.48 -1.91
CA ARG A 195 5.09 17.75 -1.86
C ARG A 195 6.43 17.70 -2.61
N ARG A 196 7.15 16.58 -2.48
CA ARG A 196 8.45 16.41 -3.14
C ARG A 196 8.28 16.28 -4.66
N LEU A 197 7.29 15.52 -5.13
CA LEU A 197 6.95 15.42 -6.54
C LEU A 197 6.57 16.80 -7.13
N GLU A 198 5.75 17.60 -6.44
CA GLU A 198 5.41 18.96 -6.88
C GLU A 198 6.64 19.87 -7.00
N LYS A 199 7.55 19.81 -6.02
CA LYS A 199 8.82 20.56 -6.05
C LYS A 199 9.70 20.11 -7.22
N SER A 200 9.89 18.80 -7.41
CA SER A 200 10.70 18.27 -8.50
C SER A 200 10.12 18.60 -9.88
N THR A 201 8.80 18.51 -10.06
CA THR A 201 8.13 18.89 -11.32
C THR A 201 8.25 20.40 -11.57
N SER A 202 8.12 21.23 -10.54
CA SER A 202 8.28 22.68 -10.66
C SER A 202 9.71 23.07 -11.07
N ALA A 203 10.72 22.45 -10.46
CA ALA A 203 12.12 22.66 -10.81
C ALA A 203 12.44 22.19 -12.24
N ALA A 204 12.00 20.99 -12.61
CA ALA A 204 12.23 20.43 -13.94
C ALA A 204 11.53 21.23 -15.06
N ASN A 205 10.33 21.76 -14.80
CA ASN A 205 9.63 22.64 -15.74
C ASN A 205 10.37 23.97 -15.93
N ALA A 206 10.93 24.54 -14.86
CA ALA A 206 11.75 25.75 -14.95
C ALA A 206 13.02 25.51 -15.81
N GLN A 207 13.56 24.29 -15.77
CA GLN A 207 14.76 23.90 -16.54
C GLN A 207 14.45 23.29 -17.92
N LYS A 208 13.17 23.06 -18.27
CA LYS A 208 12.73 22.32 -19.48
C LYS A 208 13.31 20.90 -19.60
N GLU A 209 13.61 20.25 -18.48
CA GLU A 209 14.37 18.99 -18.45
C GLU A 209 13.50 17.72 -18.41
N SER A 210 12.23 17.81 -17.97
CA SER A 210 11.36 16.63 -17.82
C SER A 210 9.90 17.03 -17.67
N ASN A 211 8.98 16.24 -18.27
CA ASN A 211 7.53 16.40 -18.15
C ASN A 211 6.90 15.29 -17.27
N LYS A 212 7.66 14.75 -16.30
CA LYS A 212 7.14 13.75 -15.37
C LYS A 212 6.02 14.35 -14.49
N LYS A 213 4.85 13.74 -14.56
CA LYS A 213 3.62 14.02 -13.81
C LYS A 213 3.21 12.80 -13.01
N ILE A 214 4.10 12.34 -12.15
CA ILE A 214 3.84 11.22 -11.25
C ILE A 214 2.86 11.71 -10.18
N THR A 215 1.83 10.92 -9.88
CA THR A 215 0.87 11.24 -8.82
C THR A 215 0.93 10.22 -7.70
N ILE A 216 0.55 10.63 -6.49
CA ILE A 216 0.36 9.72 -5.37
C ILE A 216 -0.97 9.99 -4.64
N THR A 217 -1.70 8.92 -4.32
CA THR A 217 -2.94 8.98 -3.52
C THR A 217 -2.93 7.90 -2.44
N ALA A 218 -3.69 8.11 -1.38
CA ALA A 218 -3.93 7.10 -0.35
C ALA A 218 -5.41 6.73 -0.29
N MET A 219 -5.71 5.48 0.07
CA MET A 219 -7.08 4.95 0.09
C MET A 219 -7.35 4.12 1.34
N ASP A 220 -8.49 4.35 2.00
CA ASP A 220 -9.16 3.39 2.87
C ASP A 220 -10.02 2.43 2.02
N PRO A 221 -9.73 1.11 2.02
CA PRO A 221 -10.57 0.13 1.35
C PRO A 221 -11.87 -0.19 2.10
N GLY A 222 -12.03 0.32 3.31
CA GLY A 222 -13.14 0.02 4.19
C GLY A 222 -13.01 -1.33 4.89
N LEU A 223 -13.97 -1.60 5.78
CA LEU A 223 -14.02 -2.86 6.50
C LEU A 223 -14.50 -3.95 5.55
N MET A 224 -13.71 -5.02 5.43
CA MET A 224 -14.02 -6.14 4.55
C MET A 224 -14.15 -7.44 5.37
N PRO A 225 -15.36 -7.76 5.86
CA PRO A 225 -15.64 -9.06 6.46
C PRO A 225 -15.29 -10.19 5.48
N GLY A 226 -14.72 -11.29 5.97
CA GLY A 226 -14.27 -12.40 5.12
C GLY A 226 -12.87 -12.27 4.53
N THR A 227 -12.12 -11.19 4.82
CA THR A 227 -10.71 -11.11 4.45
C THR A 227 -9.81 -11.80 5.49
N SER A 228 -8.63 -12.23 5.05
CA SER A 228 -7.60 -12.84 5.91
C SER A 228 -6.93 -11.85 6.85
N LEU A 229 -7.12 -10.54 6.65
CA LEU A 229 -6.50 -9.47 7.45
C LEU A 229 -6.93 -9.53 8.93
N ALA A 230 -8.15 -9.96 9.21
CA ALA A 230 -8.66 -10.09 10.58
C ALA A 230 -8.48 -11.50 11.18
N ARG A 231 -7.90 -12.46 10.44
CA ARG A 231 -7.91 -13.90 10.80
C ARG A 231 -7.36 -14.20 12.20
N ASP A 232 -6.47 -13.35 12.71
CA ASP A 232 -5.81 -13.55 14.00
C ASP A 232 -6.48 -12.74 15.14
N TRP A 233 -7.63 -12.09 14.89
CA TRP A 233 -8.38 -11.38 15.93
C TRP A 233 -9.03 -12.36 16.91
N LYS A 234 -9.02 -12.03 18.22
CA LYS A 234 -9.60 -12.87 19.28
C LYS A 234 -11.09 -13.19 19.08
N ILE A 235 -11.82 -12.41 18.29
CA ILE A 235 -13.24 -12.67 17.98
C ILE A 235 -13.44 -13.98 17.19
N PHE A 236 -12.42 -14.45 16.47
CA PHE A 236 -12.45 -15.72 15.75
C PHE A 236 -12.34 -16.94 16.64
N ASN A 237 -11.94 -16.79 17.92
CA ASN A 237 -12.06 -17.88 18.88
C ASN A 237 -13.54 -18.22 19.17
N TYR A 238 -14.47 -17.31 18.81
CA TYR A 238 -15.91 -17.46 19.06
C TYR A 238 -16.76 -17.52 17.77
N ILE A 239 -16.18 -17.23 16.60
CA ILE A 239 -16.87 -17.25 15.31
C ILE A 239 -16.25 -18.35 14.42
N PRO A 240 -16.99 -19.41 14.06
CA PRO A 240 -16.49 -20.44 13.16
C PRO A 240 -15.98 -19.86 11.84
N GLY A 241 -14.83 -20.31 11.34
CA GLY A 241 -14.22 -19.78 10.10
C GLY A 241 -15.16 -19.83 8.89
N PHE A 242 -16.00 -20.85 8.79
CA PHE A 242 -17.06 -20.94 7.77
C PHE A 242 -18.04 -19.74 7.83
N PHE A 243 -18.45 -19.32 9.02
CA PHE A 243 -19.31 -18.16 9.20
C PHE A 243 -18.61 -16.86 8.74
N TRP A 244 -17.33 -16.71 9.03
CA TRP A 244 -16.54 -15.54 8.64
C TRP A 244 -16.32 -15.44 7.12
N PHE A 245 -15.92 -16.54 6.47
CA PHE A 245 -15.58 -16.53 5.05
C PHE A 245 -16.79 -16.70 4.13
N SER A 246 -17.90 -17.30 4.61
CA SER A 246 -19.04 -17.64 3.76
C SER A 246 -20.33 -16.90 4.10
N ILE A 247 -20.56 -16.54 5.37
CA ILE A 247 -21.85 -15.94 5.81
C ILE A 247 -21.74 -14.41 5.96
N LEU A 248 -20.72 -13.90 6.65
CA LEU A 248 -20.56 -12.45 6.85
C LEU A 248 -20.50 -11.62 5.56
N PRO A 249 -19.82 -12.06 4.47
CA PRO A 249 -19.84 -11.31 3.22
C PRO A 249 -21.24 -11.17 2.62
N LEU A 250 -22.12 -12.16 2.81
CA LEU A 250 -23.51 -12.11 2.33
C LEU A 250 -24.36 -11.10 3.12
N LEU A 251 -24.00 -10.83 4.37
CA LEU A 251 -24.69 -9.86 5.23
C LEU A 251 -24.19 -8.42 5.04
N THR A 252 -23.26 -8.18 4.11
CA THR A 252 -22.68 -6.83 3.84
C THR A 252 -23.75 -5.74 3.64
N PRO A 253 -24.84 -5.92 2.87
CA PRO A 253 -25.87 -4.88 2.72
C PRO A 253 -26.57 -4.52 4.04
N LEU A 254 -26.78 -5.51 4.91
CA LEU A 254 -27.37 -5.32 6.22
C LEU A 254 -26.38 -4.62 7.17
N ALA A 255 -25.11 -5.04 7.16
CA ALA A 255 -24.05 -4.42 7.95
C ALA A 255 -23.84 -2.94 7.55
N ARG A 256 -23.90 -2.60 6.25
CA ARG A 256 -23.89 -1.20 5.79
C ARG A 256 -25.00 -0.36 6.41
N ARG A 257 -26.19 -0.95 6.50
CA ARG A 257 -27.40 -0.26 6.99
C ARG A 257 -27.37 -0.05 8.50
N PHE A 258 -26.82 -0.99 9.26
CA PHE A 258 -26.95 -1.02 10.72
C PHE A 258 -25.63 -0.84 11.49
N VAL A 259 -24.47 -1.02 10.87
CA VAL A 259 -23.14 -0.89 11.52
C VAL A 259 -22.40 0.34 11.01
N HIS A 260 -22.03 0.38 9.73
CA HIS A 260 -21.30 1.51 9.16
C HIS A 260 -21.37 1.50 7.62
N PRO A 261 -21.54 2.65 6.92
CA PRO A 261 -21.68 2.68 5.46
C PRO A 261 -20.44 2.20 4.69
N ASN A 262 -19.24 2.45 5.23
CA ASN A 262 -17.94 2.04 4.67
C ASN A 262 -17.63 0.53 4.91
N ILE A 263 -18.57 -0.38 4.64
CA ILE A 263 -18.30 -1.84 4.69
C ILE A 263 -18.36 -2.36 3.26
N HIS A 264 -17.31 -3.01 2.80
CA HIS A 264 -17.16 -3.39 1.40
C HIS A 264 -16.82 -4.86 1.24
N THR A 265 -17.24 -5.44 0.12
CA THR A 265 -16.71 -6.71 -0.34
C THR A 265 -15.30 -6.50 -0.88
N ALA A 266 -14.46 -7.54 -0.85
CA ALA A 266 -13.12 -7.48 -1.45
C ALA A 266 -13.16 -7.09 -2.94
N LYS A 267 -14.24 -7.41 -3.65
CA LYS A 267 -14.45 -7.03 -5.05
C LYS A 267 -14.71 -5.53 -5.21
N GLU A 268 -15.55 -4.92 -4.38
CA GLU A 268 -15.82 -3.48 -4.41
C GLU A 268 -14.57 -2.68 -4.05
N SER A 269 -13.85 -3.06 -2.97
CA SER A 269 -12.60 -2.39 -2.60
C SER A 269 -11.50 -2.61 -3.65
N GLY A 270 -11.44 -3.80 -4.25
CA GLY A 270 -10.53 -4.08 -5.36
C GLY A 270 -10.83 -3.26 -6.61
N ALA A 271 -12.12 -3.02 -6.92
CA ALA A 271 -12.54 -2.12 -7.99
C ALA A 271 -12.14 -0.68 -7.68
N ALA A 272 -12.35 -0.21 -6.45
CA ALA A 272 -11.95 1.13 -6.04
C ALA A 272 -10.45 1.35 -6.19
N LEU A 273 -9.63 0.38 -5.74
CA LEU A 273 -8.19 0.41 -5.87
C LEU A 273 -7.74 0.42 -7.35
N ALA A 274 -8.39 -0.38 -8.19
CA ALA A 274 -8.14 -0.39 -9.64
C ALA A 274 -8.50 0.95 -10.30
N ASN A 275 -9.62 1.56 -9.91
CA ASN A 275 -10.06 2.85 -10.45
C ASN A 275 -9.05 3.96 -10.14
N LEU A 276 -8.56 4.08 -8.91
CA LEU A 276 -7.52 5.07 -8.56
C LEU A 276 -6.25 4.87 -9.40
N ALA A 277 -5.91 3.62 -9.73
CA ALA A 277 -4.73 3.29 -10.51
C ALA A 277 -4.84 3.67 -12.00
N THR A 278 -6.03 3.54 -12.63
CA THR A 278 -6.15 3.65 -14.10
C THR A 278 -7.34 4.43 -14.64
N ALA A 279 -8.38 4.70 -13.86
CA ALA A 279 -9.57 5.39 -14.39
C ALA A 279 -9.28 6.85 -14.76
N ALA A 280 -9.87 7.32 -15.85
CA ALA A 280 -9.62 8.67 -16.37
C ALA A 280 -10.04 9.78 -15.38
N GLU A 281 -11.09 9.55 -14.59
CA GLU A 281 -11.58 10.51 -13.59
C GLU A 281 -10.57 10.84 -12.47
N PHE A 282 -9.60 9.96 -12.23
CA PHE A 282 -8.51 10.19 -11.25
C PHE A 282 -7.20 10.65 -11.90
N GLU A 283 -7.19 10.96 -13.20
CA GLU A 283 -6.00 11.47 -13.87
C GLU A 283 -5.54 12.80 -13.26
N GLY A 284 -4.22 12.92 -13.01
CA GLY A 284 -3.64 14.12 -12.38
C GLY A 284 -3.97 14.29 -10.91
N THR A 285 -4.78 13.41 -10.31
CA THR A 285 -5.12 13.51 -8.89
C THR A 285 -3.96 13.05 -8.03
N SER A 286 -3.45 13.94 -7.17
CA SER A 286 -2.32 13.69 -6.28
C SER A 286 -2.52 14.34 -4.91
N GLY A 287 -1.90 13.80 -3.86
CA GLY A 287 -1.94 14.36 -2.52
C GLY A 287 -3.31 14.26 -1.85
N LYS A 288 -4.12 13.27 -2.25
CA LYS A 288 -5.50 13.09 -1.78
C LYS A 288 -5.70 11.77 -1.04
N TYR A 289 -6.71 11.75 -0.17
CA TYR A 289 -7.13 10.59 0.59
C TYR A 289 -8.56 10.18 0.20
N PHE A 290 -8.79 8.90 0.00
CA PHE A 290 -10.05 8.36 -0.50
C PHE A 290 -10.63 7.32 0.45
N GLU A 291 -11.95 7.34 0.64
CA GLU A 291 -12.73 6.20 1.13
C GLU A 291 -13.33 5.51 -0.09
N GLY A 292 -12.77 4.34 -0.47
CA GLY A 292 -13.02 3.74 -1.78
C GLY A 292 -12.62 4.68 -2.91
N ASN A 293 -13.61 5.29 -3.57
CA ASN A 293 -13.40 6.26 -4.66
C ASN A 293 -13.91 7.67 -4.31
N LYS A 294 -14.38 7.89 -3.07
CA LYS A 294 -14.83 9.21 -2.60
C LYS A 294 -13.68 9.93 -1.89
N GLU A 295 -13.30 11.12 -2.36
CA GLU A 295 -12.34 11.97 -1.66
C GLU A 295 -12.92 12.38 -0.29
N ILE A 296 -12.13 12.19 0.75
CA ILE A 296 -12.45 12.62 2.12
C ILE A 296 -11.20 13.23 2.77
N LYS A 297 -11.38 13.96 3.88
CA LYS A 297 -10.24 14.39 4.70
C LYS A 297 -9.67 13.20 5.47
N SER A 298 -8.36 13.19 5.65
CA SER A 298 -7.66 12.27 6.55
C SER A 298 -7.54 12.86 7.96
N SER A 299 -6.90 12.12 8.87
CA SER A 299 -6.70 12.53 10.26
C SER A 299 -5.94 13.85 10.40
N VAL A 300 -6.16 14.57 11.51
CA VAL A 300 -5.45 15.84 11.80
C VAL A 300 -3.94 15.64 11.78
N ASP A 301 -3.44 14.60 12.45
CA ASP A 301 -2.01 14.28 12.53
C ASP A 301 -1.39 14.01 11.17
N SER A 302 -2.16 13.48 10.21
CA SER A 302 -1.65 13.24 8.87
C SER A 302 -1.21 14.52 8.16
N TYR A 303 -1.75 15.69 8.52
CA TYR A 303 -1.35 17.00 7.98
C TYR A 303 -0.17 17.64 8.72
N ASN A 304 0.33 17.02 9.80
CA ASN A 304 1.47 17.53 10.55
C ASN A 304 2.77 17.37 9.74
N ILE A 305 3.29 18.48 9.23
CA ILE A 305 4.51 18.47 8.40
C ILE A 305 5.72 17.92 9.15
N ALA A 306 5.86 18.20 10.45
CA ALA A 306 7.00 17.68 11.22
C ALA A 306 6.98 16.16 11.31
N PHE A 307 5.80 15.54 11.46
CA PHE A 307 5.68 14.07 11.44
C PHE A 307 5.97 13.49 10.06
N GLN A 308 5.57 14.19 9.01
CA GLN A 308 5.84 13.77 7.64
C GLN A 308 7.33 13.81 7.29
N GLU A 309 8.04 14.86 7.71
CA GLU A 309 9.48 14.98 7.49
C GLU A 309 10.27 14.02 8.38
N ASP A 310 9.91 13.87 9.66
CA ASP A 310 10.51 12.86 10.56
C ASP A 310 10.38 11.45 9.97
N LEU A 311 9.19 11.08 9.49
CA LEU A 311 8.97 9.79 8.83
C LEU A 311 9.83 9.62 7.58
N TRP A 312 9.87 10.65 6.74
CA TRP A 312 10.60 10.62 5.48
C TRP A 312 12.10 10.45 5.71
N GLU A 313 12.70 11.35 6.50
CA GLU A 313 14.13 11.36 6.80
C GLU A 313 14.57 10.05 7.45
N TRP A 314 13.79 9.57 8.43
CA TRP A 314 14.06 8.28 9.05
C TRP A 314 14.01 7.16 8.03
N THR A 315 12.98 7.13 7.18
CA THR A 315 12.81 6.06 6.19
C THR A 315 13.98 6.05 5.22
N VAL A 316 14.29 7.19 4.59
CA VAL A 316 15.36 7.28 3.59
C VAL A 316 16.72 6.92 4.19
N LYS A 317 17.05 7.48 5.36
CA LYS A 317 18.30 7.17 6.08
C LYS A 317 18.47 5.68 6.37
N ASN A 318 17.41 5.02 6.86
CA ASN A 318 17.50 3.63 7.33
C ASN A 318 17.40 2.61 6.20
N VAL A 319 16.86 2.99 5.03
CA VAL A 319 16.75 2.06 3.89
C VAL A 319 17.85 2.24 2.85
N SER A 320 18.53 3.39 2.78
CA SER A 320 19.64 3.63 1.85
C SER A 320 20.91 2.87 2.23
N LEU A 321 21.65 2.35 1.24
CA LEU A 321 22.95 1.68 1.45
C LEU A 321 24.16 2.60 1.21
N SER A 322 23.96 3.77 0.61
CA SER A 322 25.02 4.76 0.38
C SER A 322 24.45 6.18 0.37
N GLU A 323 25.31 7.18 0.48
CA GLU A 323 24.90 8.59 0.39
C GLU A 323 24.36 8.95 -1.00
N GLU A 324 24.88 8.34 -2.07
CA GLU A 324 24.34 8.54 -3.43
C GLU A 324 22.93 7.97 -3.55
N GLU A 325 22.67 6.79 -2.96
CA GLU A 325 21.33 6.22 -2.93
C GLU A 325 20.39 7.07 -2.09
N ARG A 326 20.87 7.58 -0.96
CA ARG A 326 20.13 8.47 -0.06
C ARG A 326 19.70 9.75 -0.78
N ALA A 327 20.63 10.46 -1.42
CA ALA A 327 20.34 11.67 -2.18
C ALA A 327 19.30 11.41 -3.29
N ARG A 328 19.43 10.28 -4.00
CA ARG A 328 18.44 9.86 -5.01
C ARG A 328 17.06 9.61 -4.40
N PHE A 329 16.99 9.02 -3.20
CA PHE A 329 15.73 8.74 -2.52
C PHE A 329 15.07 10.00 -1.98
N ASP A 330 15.85 10.97 -1.51
CA ASP A 330 15.36 12.27 -1.03
C ASP A 330 14.79 13.17 -2.13
N LEU A 331 14.96 12.76 -3.40
CA LEU A 331 14.57 13.54 -4.59
C LEU A 331 15.27 14.90 -4.65
N GLU A 332 16.40 15.02 -3.95
CA GLU A 332 17.36 16.11 -4.08
C GLU A 332 18.20 15.84 -5.32
N ARG A 333 18.11 16.74 -6.30
CA ARG A 333 19.03 16.84 -7.43
C ARG A 333 19.81 18.12 -7.30
#